data_AF-A0A6V8JYM0-F1
#
_entry.id   AF-A0A6V8JYM0-F1
#
_cell.length_a   1.000
_cell.length_b   1.000
_cell.length_c   1.000
_cell.angle_alpha   90.00
_cell.angle_beta   90.00
_cell.angle_gamma   90.00
#
_symmetry.space_group_name_H-M   'P 1'
#
loop_
_entity.id
_entity.type
_entity.pdbx_description
1 polymer ?
#
loop_
_entity_poly.entity_id
_entity_poly.type
_entity_poly.pdbx_seq_one_letter_code
_entity_poly.pdbx_strand_id
1 'polypeptide(L)'
;MPTTIRAMLGELGLPEPSAELLTLGEQAFGIYVTLGWESERVERITFAVMTQDPTALSVPLDPKIEQFVKSAPYTYDAADRRYVYAVTSAQRGEYNKLQSYYRWRPQMLDLMLLSDSNEDAA
;
A
#
# COMPACT_ATOMS: atom_id res chain seq x y z
N MET A 1 -3.04 -15.23 -6.99
CA MET A 1 -3.59 -13.95 -6.50
C MET A 1 -3.98 -12.96 -7.59
N PRO A 2 -3.26 -12.81 -8.73
CA PRO A 2 -3.61 -11.82 -9.77
C PRO A 2 -5.02 -11.98 -10.36
N THR A 3 -5.44 -13.23 -10.61
CA THR A 3 -6.78 -13.53 -11.14
C THR A 3 -7.89 -13.07 -10.19
N THR A 4 -7.68 -13.23 -8.88
CA THR A 4 -8.63 -12.78 -7.84
C THR A 4 -8.74 -11.26 -7.82
N ILE A 5 -7.61 -10.55 -7.91
CA ILE A 5 -7.61 -9.08 -7.96
C ILE A 5 -8.35 -8.58 -9.21
N ARG A 6 -8.07 -9.16 -10.38
CA ARG A 6 -8.78 -8.82 -11.63
C ARG A 6 -10.29 -9.05 -11.51
N ALA A 7 -10.69 -10.23 -11.03
CA ALA A 7 -12.10 -10.56 -10.83
C ALA A 7 -12.78 -9.58 -9.85
N MET A 8 -12.15 -9.31 -8.71
CA MET A 8 -12.67 -8.38 -7.71
C MET A 8 -12.82 -6.96 -8.27
N LEU A 9 -11.83 -6.43 -9.00
CA LEU A 9 -11.96 -5.11 -9.63
C LEU A 9 -13.06 -5.08 -10.70
N GLY A 10 -13.19 -6.14 -11.48
CA GLY A 10 -14.26 -6.30 -12.46
C GLY A 10 -15.65 -6.30 -11.83
N GLU A 11 -15.84 -7.04 -10.73
CA GLU A 11 -17.10 -7.09 -9.98
C GLU A 11 -17.46 -5.73 -9.36
N LEU A 12 -16.45 -4.96 -8.92
CA LEU A 12 -16.63 -3.60 -8.42
C LEU A 12 -16.84 -2.56 -9.53
N GLY A 13 -16.78 -2.97 -10.81
CA GLY A 13 -16.87 -2.06 -11.95
C GLY A 13 -15.71 -1.05 -12.02
N LEU A 14 -14.55 -1.40 -11.47
CA LEU A 14 -13.33 -0.59 -11.52
C LEU A 14 -12.48 -0.95 -12.75
N PRO A 15 -11.57 -0.06 -13.18
CA PRO A 15 -10.70 -0.33 -14.33
C PRO A 15 -9.84 -1.59 -14.16
N GLU A 16 -9.44 -2.18 -15.29
CA GLU A 16 -8.50 -3.32 -15.32
C GLU A 16 -7.19 -2.95 -14.61
N PRO A 17 -6.69 -3.78 -13.67
CA PRO A 17 -5.52 -3.42 -12.88
C PRO A 17 -4.24 -3.38 -13.72
N SER A 18 -3.38 -2.42 -13.38
CA SER A 18 -2.01 -2.35 -13.89
C SER A 18 -1.14 -3.50 -13.35
N ALA A 19 0.01 -3.70 -13.99
CA ALA A 19 1.03 -4.62 -13.47
C ALA A 19 1.56 -4.18 -12.09
N GLU A 20 1.66 -2.86 -11.85
CA GLU A 20 2.06 -2.32 -10.54
C GLU A 20 1.08 -2.71 -9.44
N LEU A 21 -0.22 -2.54 -9.69
CA LEU A 21 -1.26 -2.91 -8.73
C LEU A 21 -1.22 -4.41 -8.43
N LEU A 22 -1.08 -5.25 -9.46
CA LEU A 22 -1.03 -6.70 -9.27
C LEU A 22 0.19 -7.13 -8.44
N THR A 23 1.38 -6.59 -8.76
CA THR A 23 2.61 -6.88 -8.03
C THR A 23 2.51 -6.47 -6.57
N LEU A 24 1.97 -5.27 -6.28
CA LEU A 24 1.82 -4.82 -4.89
C LEU A 24 0.67 -5.52 -4.16
N GLY A 25 -0.40 -5.86 -4.87
CA GLY A 25 -1.54 -6.57 -4.32
C GLY A 25 -1.19 -7.96 -3.79
N GLU A 26 -0.16 -8.61 -4.36
CA GLU A 26 0.37 -9.88 -3.85
C GLU A 26 1.08 -9.75 -2.49
N GLN A 27 1.61 -8.57 -2.18
CA GLN A 27 2.36 -8.28 -0.95
C GLN A 27 1.53 -7.47 0.06
N ALA A 28 0.27 -7.18 -0.25
CA ALA A 28 -0.55 -6.27 0.53
C ALA A 28 -0.92 -6.88 1.88
N PHE A 29 -0.62 -6.16 2.96
CA PHE A 29 -1.08 -6.52 4.31
C PHE A 29 -2.46 -5.94 4.61
N GLY A 30 -2.84 -4.87 3.91
CA GLY A 30 -4.10 -4.17 4.12
C GLY A 30 -4.81 -3.92 2.80
N ILE A 31 -6.10 -4.25 2.76
CA ILE A 31 -7.01 -3.93 1.66
C ILE A 31 -8.19 -3.17 2.25
N TYR A 32 -8.53 -2.03 1.66
CA TYR A 32 -9.68 -1.25 2.11
C TYR A 32 -10.41 -0.60 0.95
N VAL A 33 -11.73 -0.47 1.10
CA VAL A 33 -12.62 0.18 0.13
C VAL A 33 -13.08 1.53 0.64
N THR A 34 -13.43 2.43 -0.28
CA THR A 34 -14.14 3.68 0.05
C THR A 34 -15.58 3.58 -0.44
N LEU A 35 -16.52 3.93 0.44
CA LEU A 35 -17.95 3.96 0.17
C LEU A 35 -18.45 5.41 0.30
N GLY A 36 -19.40 5.77 -0.56
CA GLY A 36 -20.16 7.01 -0.50
C GLY A 36 -21.56 6.76 0.05
N TRP A 37 -22.22 7.82 0.55
CA TRP A 37 -23.56 7.69 1.15
C TRP A 37 -24.65 7.80 0.09
N GLU A 38 -24.31 8.40 -1.06
CA GLU A 38 -25.20 8.67 -2.19
C GLU A 38 -25.39 7.46 -3.12
N SER A 39 -24.60 6.41 -2.96
CA SER A 39 -24.60 5.25 -3.85
C SER A 39 -24.15 3.99 -3.12
N GLU A 40 -24.69 2.83 -3.52
CA GLU A 40 -24.24 1.51 -3.06
C GLU A 40 -22.91 1.04 -3.70
N ARG A 41 -22.36 1.82 -4.64
CA ARG A 41 -21.15 1.45 -5.36
C ARG A 41 -19.91 1.69 -4.51
N VAL A 42 -18.93 0.80 -4.64
CA VAL A 42 -17.57 1.05 -4.17
C VAL A 42 -16.94 2.13 -5.07
N GLU A 43 -16.49 3.22 -4.46
CA GLU A 43 -15.90 4.34 -5.19
C GLU A 43 -14.47 4.04 -5.64
N ARG A 44 -13.74 3.29 -4.81
CA ARG A 44 -12.34 2.89 -4.99
C ARG A 44 -11.94 1.81 -3.99
N ILE A 45 -10.88 1.08 -4.34
CA ILE A 45 -10.22 0.09 -3.48
C ILE A 45 -8.72 0.39 -3.42
N THR A 46 -8.10 0.14 -2.27
CA THR A 46 -6.67 0.39 -2.05
C THR A 46 -5.98 -0.84 -1.47
N PHE A 47 -4.81 -1.15 -2.01
CA PHE A 47 -3.92 -2.21 -1.55
C PHE A 47 -2.68 -1.58 -0.95
N ALA A 48 -2.35 -1.95 0.29
CA ALA A 48 -1.31 -1.33 1.07
C ALA A 48 -0.23 -2.35 1.47
N VAL A 49 1.03 -1.97 1.29
CA VAL A 49 2.22 -2.74 1.65
C VAL A 49 3.01 -1.96 2.70
N MET A 50 3.37 -2.62 3.79
CA MET A 50 4.31 -2.08 4.78
C MET A 50 5.73 -2.37 4.31
N THR A 51 6.61 -1.38 4.40
CA THR A 51 8.03 -1.55 4.05
C THR A 51 8.92 -0.65 4.90
N GLN A 52 10.18 -1.07 5.09
CA GLN A 52 11.23 -0.20 5.63
C GLN A 52 11.89 0.66 4.55
N ASP A 53 11.80 0.23 3.29
CA ASP A 53 12.37 0.92 2.14
C ASP A 53 11.40 0.86 0.94
N PRO A 54 10.71 1.97 0.62
CA PRO A 54 9.84 2.05 -0.54
C PRO A 54 10.58 1.85 -1.87
N THR A 55 11.88 2.17 -1.93
CA THR A 55 12.69 2.05 -3.16
C THR A 55 13.03 0.61 -3.51
N ALA A 56 12.89 -0.31 -2.55
CA ALA A 56 13.05 -1.74 -2.74
C ALA A 56 11.77 -2.43 -3.28
N LEU A 57 10.65 -1.71 -3.38
CA LEU A 57 9.43 -2.27 -3.95
C LEU A 57 9.64 -2.57 -5.43
N SER A 58 9.07 -3.68 -5.92
CA SER A 58 9.18 -4.11 -7.32
C SER A 58 8.32 -3.29 -8.29
N VAL A 59 8.07 -2.02 -7.97
CA VAL A 59 7.26 -1.09 -8.76
C VAL A 59 7.96 0.26 -8.90
N PRO A 60 7.76 0.99 -10.02
CA PRO A 60 8.36 2.30 -10.19
C PRO A 60 7.79 3.30 -9.17
N LEU A 61 8.66 4.02 -8.46
CA LEU A 61 8.23 5.13 -7.61
C LEU A 61 8.14 6.42 -8.44
N ASP A 62 7.08 7.20 -8.19
CA ASP A 62 7.02 8.58 -8.68
C ASP A 62 8.19 9.40 -8.09
N PRO A 63 8.91 10.22 -8.87
CA PRO A 63 10.02 11.04 -8.37
C PRO A 63 9.68 11.92 -7.16
N LYS A 64 8.43 12.38 -7.04
CA LYS A 64 7.96 13.14 -5.86
C LYS A 64 7.89 12.26 -4.62
N ILE A 65 7.52 10.98 -4.78
CA ILE A 65 7.51 10.00 -3.70
C ILE A 65 8.95 9.73 -3.25
N GLU A 66 9.90 9.54 -4.19
CA GLU A 66 11.32 9.38 -3.84
C GLU A 66 11.86 10.59 -3.07
N GLN A 67 11.53 11.80 -3.51
CA GLN A 67 11.93 13.03 -2.82
C GLN A 67 11.33 13.10 -1.42
N PHE A 68 10.06 12.70 -1.25
CA PHE A 68 9.40 12.63 0.05
C PHE A 68 10.09 11.62 0.98
N VAL A 69 10.43 10.42 0.51
CA VAL A 69 11.18 9.40 1.28
C VAL A 69 12.49 9.98 1.84
N LYS A 70 13.21 10.77 1.04
CA LYS A 70 14.49 11.37 1.42
C LYS A 70 14.37 12.51 2.44
N SER A 71 13.24 13.19 2.49
CA SER A 71 13.07 14.45 3.23
C SER A 71 12.06 14.39 4.38
N ALA A 72 11.24 13.34 4.45
CA ALA A 72 10.19 13.23 5.47
C ALA A 72 10.79 13.15 6.89
N PRO A 73 10.30 13.98 7.84
CA PRO A 73 10.82 14.00 9.20
C PRO A 73 10.39 12.77 10.00
N TYR A 74 11.21 12.37 10.97
CA TYR A 74 10.95 11.27 11.91
C TYR A 74 11.69 11.51 13.25
N THR A 75 11.32 10.79 14.29
CA THR A 75 11.78 11.01 15.69
C THR A 75 12.47 9.81 16.34
N TYR A 76 12.84 8.82 15.53
CA TYR A 76 13.38 7.52 15.95
C TYR A 76 14.57 7.15 15.04
N ASP A 77 15.18 5.98 15.21
CA ASP A 77 16.37 5.59 14.43
C ASP A 77 16.06 5.31 12.96
N ALA A 78 17.00 5.63 12.07
CA ALA A 78 16.81 5.43 10.63
C ALA A 78 16.55 3.96 10.23
N ALA A 79 17.10 3.01 10.99
CA ALA A 79 16.86 1.57 10.81
C ALA A 79 15.40 1.17 11.10
N ASP A 80 14.71 1.93 11.95
CA ASP A 80 13.33 1.70 12.32
C ASP A 80 12.33 2.43 11.42
N ARG A 81 12.79 3.03 10.31
CA ARG A 81 11.88 3.66 9.34
C ARG A 81 10.84 2.66 8.88
N ARG A 82 9.60 3.13 8.87
CA ARG A 82 8.43 2.40 8.40
C ARG A 82 7.64 3.28 7.48
N TYR A 83 7.12 2.65 6.45
CA TYR A 83 6.28 3.27 5.45
C TYR A 83 5.14 2.35 5.10
N VAL A 84 4.04 2.96 4.68
CA VAL A 84 3.01 2.26 3.94
C VAL A 84 2.97 2.84 2.54
N TYR A 85 3.29 2.02 1.54
CA TYR A 85 3.06 2.33 0.14
C TYR A 85 1.77 1.67 -0.31
N ALA A 86 0.96 2.38 -1.09
CA ALA A 86 -0.33 1.85 -1.51
C ALA A 86 -0.72 2.29 -2.92
N VAL A 87 -1.33 1.37 -3.66
CA VAL A 87 -1.94 1.63 -4.96
C VAL A 87 -3.45 1.65 -4.78
N THR A 88 -4.09 2.70 -5.27
CA THR A 88 -5.55 2.86 -5.22
C THR A 88 -6.12 2.76 -6.62
N SER A 89 -7.04 1.81 -6.86
CA SER A 89 -7.86 1.76 -8.08
C SER A 89 -9.17 2.50 -7.87
N ALA A 90 -9.47 3.44 -8.75
CA ALA A 90 -10.69 4.23 -8.77
C ALA A 90 -11.23 4.35 -10.21
N GLN A 91 -12.46 4.83 -10.37
CA GLN A 91 -13.09 5.00 -11.69
C GLN A 91 -12.27 5.85 -12.69
N ARG A 92 -11.48 6.80 -12.19
CA ARG A 92 -10.62 7.68 -13.02
C ARG A 92 -9.23 7.10 -13.29
N GLY A 93 -8.97 5.88 -12.83
CA GLY A 93 -7.67 5.23 -12.93
C GLY A 93 -7.01 5.02 -11.57
N GLU A 94 -5.75 4.60 -11.63
CA GLU A 94 -4.95 4.27 -10.46
C GLU A 94 -4.12 5.46 -9.98
N TYR A 95 -3.85 5.50 -8.68
CA TYR A 95 -2.91 6.46 -8.09
C TYR A 95 -2.25 5.93 -6.82
N ASN A 96 -1.06 6.44 -6.55
CA ASN A 96 -0.19 5.95 -5.50
C ASN A 96 -0.21 6.86 -4.27
N LYS A 97 0.00 6.25 -3.10
CA LYS A 97 0.12 6.92 -1.80
C LYS A 97 1.37 6.41 -1.11
N LEU A 98 2.05 7.31 -0.42
CA LEU A 98 3.09 6.96 0.53
C LEU A 98 2.80 7.63 1.87
N GLN A 99 2.79 6.82 2.92
CA GLN A 99 2.75 7.27 4.31
C GLN A 99 4.13 7.03 4.95
N SER A 100 4.67 8.04 5.62
CA SER A 100 5.85 7.93 6.48
C SER A 100 5.44 8.13 7.93
N TYR A 101 5.85 7.23 8.82
CA TYR A 101 5.57 7.39 10.25
C TYR A 101 6.52 8.42 10.86
N TYR A 102 5.98 9.51 11.41
CA TYR A 102 6.78 10.50 12.15
C TYR A 102 7.24 9.98 13.53
N ARG A 103 6.38 9.21 14.19
CA ARG A 103 6.64 8.45 15.41
C ARG A 103 6.33 6.99 15.15
N TRP A 104 7.20 6.11 15.62
CA TRP A 104 7.04 4.67 15.46
C TRP A 104 7.17 3.96 16.81
N ARG A 105 6.43 2.86 16.96
CA ARG A 105 6.50 1.97 18.11
C ARG A 105 6.49 0.53 17.58
N PRO A 106 7.47 -0.32 17.93
CA PRO A 106 7.54 -1.69 17.40
C PRO A 106 6.24 -2.51 17.59
N GLN A 107 5.51 -2.28 18.69
CA GLN A 107 4.22 -2.93 18.96
C GLN A 107 3.14 -2.66 17.90
N MET A 108 3.34 -1.68 17.02
CA MET A 108 2.44 -1.45 15.89
C MET A 108 2.46 -2.57 14.87
N LEU A 109 3.54 -3.37 14.79
CA LEU A 109 3.60 -4.53 13.89
C LEU A 109 2.57 -5.59 14.32
N ASP A 110 2.48 -5.87 15.61
CA ASP A 110 1.52 -6.83 16.15
C ASP A 110 0.08 -6.37 15.88
N LEU A 111 -0.19 -5.08 16.10
CA LEU A 111 -1.51 -4.48 15.85
C LEU A 111 -1.89 -4.50 14.36
N MET A 112 -0.91 -4.46 13.47
CA MET A 112 -1.12 -4.54 12.02
C MET A 112 -1.08 -5.98 11.50
N LEU A 113 -0.93 -6.97 12.39
CA LEU A 113 -0.78 -8.38 12.05
C LEU A 113 0.42 -8.64 11.11
N LEU A 114 1.51 -7.91 11.35
CA LEU A 114 2.77 -7.95 10.59
C LEU A 114 3.92 -8.59 11.37
N SER A 115 3.67 -9.13 12.57
CA SER A 115 4.69 -9.73 13.44
C SER A 115 5.32 -10.98 12.82
N ASP A 116 4.49 -11.79 12.15
CA ASP A 116 4.89 -13.13 11.67
C ASP A 116 5.51 -13.08 10.26
N SER A 117 5.50 -11.90 9.61
CA SER A 117 6.03 -11.71 8.25
C SER A 117 7.55 -11.66 8.16
N ASN A 118 8.24 -11.63 9.31
CA ASN A 118 9.69 -11.44 9.42
C ASN A 118 10.47 -12.70 9.85
N GLU A 119 9.81 -13.80 10.23
CA GLU A 119 10.50 -15.00 10.72
C GLU A 119 11.06 -15.91 9.61
N ASP A 120 10.65 -15.72 8.34
CA ASP A 120 11.06 -16.57 7.21
C ASP A 120 12.25 -16.02 6.39
N ALA A 121 12.90 -14.93 6.83
CA ALA A 121 13.99 -14.27 6.09
C ALA A 121 15.39 -14.42 6.73
N ALA A 122 15.60 -15.43 7.59
CA ALA A 122 16.88 -15.72 8.24
C ALA A 122 17.58 -16.98 7.69
#